data_AF-A0A833ZC36-F1
#
_entry.id   AF-A0A833ZC36-F1
#
_cell.length_a   1.000
_cell.length_b   1.000
_cell.length_c   1.000
_cell.angle_alpha   90.00
_cell.angle_beta   90.00
_cell.angle_gamma   90.00
#
_symmetry.space_group_name_H-M   'P 1'
#
loop_
_entity.id
_entity.type
_entity.pdbx_description
1 polymer ?
#
loop_
_entity_poly.entity_id
_entity_poly.type
_entity_poly.pdbx_seq_one_letter_code
_entity_poly.pdbx_strand_id
1 'polypeptide(L)'
;MKQPNRKRKLSMDSKEHQNQDGCLEQSPEEEKPRDGAAPLSHVPSATTQDMWSWDQYLKEQNANAAPIELFSQVFVSGKLPKFNSISPTLDQSFPEYENGFQVGMRLEGIDPRHPAVFCVLSVAEVCGYRLRLHFDGYLSCYDFWTNAGSPDLHPIGWCEKTKHELHIPKGYRKDKFVWMNYLKAYKLQNAPKKLFRNRSSNGPVPKEFQVGMKLEAVDRKNPSLVCVATIADIVEDRLLVHFDNWDDSYDYWCGVNSPYIQPVGWCQKNGRTLITPQGYPDPENFSWTEYLNSTQASAVPAKVFKMRLPHGFLPNMKLEVVDKRNPRLIRVATIVDVDDQRIKVHFDGWDHKYDYWTDADSPDIHPIGWCDVTGHPLEAPYRANDVKTIPGQAVCPTPGCRGVGHIRGPRYSGHHRTEDSFSCSLLISEPHPDPCYHNVYKLVFSFLNVTSP
;
A
#
# COMPACT_ATOMS: atom_id res chain seq x y z
N MET A 1 26.38 -9.21 -55.34
CA MET A 1 26.48 -10.54 -55.99
C MET A 1 26.44 -11.62 -54.92
N LYS A 2 25.47 -12.54 -55.05
CA LYS A 2 25.41 -13.94 -54.58
C LYS A 2 26.00 -14.31 -53.20
N GLN A 3 25.10 -14.63 -52.27
CA GLN A 3 25.30 -15.78 -51.37
C GLN A 3 25.42 -17.08 -52.20
N PRO A 4 25.96 -18.14 -51.58
CA PRO A 4 25.24 -19.40 -51.67
C PRO A 4 25.05 -20.12 -50.34
N ASN A 5 23.80 -20.57 -50.19
CA ASN A 5 23.32 -21.67 -49.37
C ASN A 5 24.17 -22.95 -49.44
N ARG A 6 24.13 -23.74 -48.35
CA ARG A 6 23.96 -25.19 -48.50
C ARG A 6 23.08 -25.77 -47.39
N LYS A 7 21.96 -26.35 -47.81
CA LYS A 7 20.98 -27.12 -47.02
C LYS A 7 21.29 -28.63 -47.10
N ARG A 8 20.88 -29.33 -46.04
CA ARG A 8 20.33 -30.71 -45.94
C ARG A 8 21.27 -31.92 -46.14
N LYS A 9 21.23 -32.85 -45.18
CA LYS A 9 20.41 -34.08 -45.29
C LYS A 9 20.20 -34.81 -43.95
N LEU A 10 18.98 -35.35 -43.82
CA LEU A 10 18.46 -36.27 -42.80
C LEU A 10 19.04 -37.69 -42.94
N SER A 11 19.09 -38.46 -41.85
CA SER A 11 18.67 -39.87 -41.81
C SER A 11 18.53 -40.36 -40.36
N MET A 12 17.34 -40.86 -40.02
CA MET A 12 17.07 -41.82 -38.94
C MET A 12 17.75 -43.17 -39.26
N ASP A 13 18.18 -43.93 -38.25
CA ASP A 13 17.52 -45.20 -37.91
C ASP A 13 17.94 -45.75 -36.55
N SER A 14 17.09 -46.64 -36.06
CA SER A 14 16.89 -47.14 -34.70
C SER A 14 17.66 -48.44 -34.43
N LYS A 15 17.90 -48.78 -33.15
CA LYS A 15 17.80 -50.18 -32.64
C LYS A 15 17.86 -50.27 -31.12
N GLU A 16 16.87 -50.98 -30.59
CA GLU A 16 16.63 -51.39 -29.21
C GLU A 16 17.63 -52.45 -28.73
N HIS A 17 17.80 -52.57 -27.40
CA HIS A 17 17.84 -53.87 -26.73
C HIS A 17 17.31 -53.77 -25.30
N GLN A 18 16.28 -54.57 -25.04
CA GLN A 18 15.68 -54.91 -23.75
C GLN A 18 16.60 -55.83 -22.94
N ASN A 19 16.43 -55.81 -21.61
CA ASN A 19 16.35 -57.03 -20.81
C ASN A 19 15.50 -56.77 -19.55
N GLN A 20 14.46 -57.60 -19.39
CA GLN A 20 13.59 -57.79 -18.23
C GLN A 20 14.01 -59.08 -17.51
N ASP A 21 13.75 -59.14 -16.20
CA ASP A 21 13.32 -60.30 -15.38
C ASP A 21 12.93 -59.68 -14.02
N GLY A 22 11.72 -59.74 -13.44
CA GLY A 22 10.79 -60.85 -13.17
C GLY A 22 11.19 -61.57 -11.87
N CYS A 23 10.39 -61.87 -10.84
CA CYS A 23 8.99 -61.71 -10.46
C CYS A 23 8.81 -62.26 -9.00
N LEU A 24 7.68 -61.95 -8.36
CA LEU A 24 6.93 -62.70 -7.31
C LEU A 24 7.06 -62.38 -5.80
N GLU A 25 5.86 -62.25 -5.24
CA GLU A 25 5.43 -61.98 -3.86
C GLU A 25 5.54 -63.19 -2.92
N GLN A 26 5.58 -62.95 -1.59
CA GLN A 26 4.74 -63.62 -0.56
C GLN A 26 5.02 -63.05 0.86
N SER A 27 3.96 -62.96 1.67
CA SER A 27 3.93 -62.74 3.14
C SER A 27 3.08 -63.88 3.76
N PRO A 28 2.81 -64.00 5.08
CA PRO A 28 3.46 -63.54 6.33
C PRO A 28 3.69 -64.70 7.36
N GLU A 29 4.32 -64.48 8.53
CA GLU A 29 4.07 -65.25 9.80
C GLU A 29 4.81 -64.67 11.04
N GLU A 30 4.40 -65.11 12.24
CA GLU A 30 4.24 -64.41 13.55
C GLU A 30 5.43 -64.38 14.57
N GLU A 31 5.28 -63.50 15.60
CA GLU A 31 5.77 -63.40 17.02
C GLU A 31 6.88 -64.37 17.58
N LYS A 32 7.82 -64.08 18.51
CA LYS A 32 7.93 -63.21 19.73
C LYS A 32 9.38 -63.30 20.38
N PRO A 33 9.69 -62.79 21.62
CA PRO A 33 10.72 -61.76 21.91
C PRO A 33 12.00 -62.23 22.66
N ARG A 34 13.01 -61.34 22.83
CA ARG A 34 13.72 -61.01 24.12
C ARG A 34 14.97 -60.11 23.96
N ASP A 35 15.01 -59.11 24.84
CA ASP A 35 16.12 -58.48 25.58
C ASP A 35 17.53 -58.27 24.98
N GLY A 36 17.95 -57.00 25.03
CA GLY A 36 19.17 -56.65 25.76
C GLY A 36 20.40 -56.16 24.97
N ALA A 37 20.82 -54.93 25.33
CA ALA A 37 22.15 -54.33 25.23
C ALA A 37 22.55 -53.56 23.95
N ALA A 38 23.05 -52.35 24.21
CA ALA A 38 23.40 -51.26 23.29
C ALA A 38 24.59 -51.55 22.34
N PRO A 39 24.77 -50.71 21.32
CA PRO A 39 26.01 -49.91 21.30
C PRO A 39 25.86 -48.46 20.82
N LEU A 40 26.80 -47.64 21.28
CA LEU A 40 27.09 -46.26 20.87
C LEU A 40 27.41 -46.14 19.36
N SER A 41 26.93 -45.08 18.70
CA SER A 41 27.74 -44.02 18.05
C SER A 41 27.01 -43.32 16.88
N HIS A 42 27.11 -41.97 16.88
CA HIS A 42 26.89 -40.97 15.81
C HIS A 42 25.59 -41.02 14.98
N VAL A 43 24.83 -39.93 14.83
CA VAL A 43 25.19 -38.67 14.13
C VAL A 43 24.40 -37.51 14.75
N PRO A 44 24.97 -36.30 14.97
CA PRO A 44 24.15 -35.15 15.32
C PRO A 44 23.32 -34.78 14.10
N SER A 45 22.02 -35.05 14.16
CA SER A 45 21.06 -34.53 13.20
C SER A 45 21.28 -33.02 13.10
N ALA A 46 21.43 -32.55 11.85
CA ALA A 46 21.51 -31.15 11.51
C ALA A 46 20.48 -30.37 12.35
N THR A 47 20.96 -29.39 13.10
CA THR A 47 20.15 -28.41 13.81
C THR A 47 19.17 -27.81 12.81
N THR A 48 17.90 -28.20 12.91
CA THR A 48 16.79 -27.42 12.38
C THR A 48 16.97 -26.03 12.97
N GLN A 49 17.42 -25.08 12.15
CA GLN A 49 17.36 -23.68 12.51
C GLN A 49 15.89 -23.38 12.75
N ASP A 50 15.50 -23.19 14.02
CA ASP A 50 14.11 -22.93 14.42
C ASP A 50 13.54 -21.83 13.53
N MET A 51 12.63 -22.22 12.63
CA MET A 51 11.92 -21.27 11.80
C MET A 51 11.03 -20.44 12.71
N TRP A 52 11.14 -19.12 12.59
CA TRP A 52 10.34 -18.19 13.39
C TRP A 52 8.84 -18.44 13.17
N SER A 53 8.04 -18.44 14.24
CA SER A 53 6.58 -18.56 14.19
C SER A 53 5.88 -17.65 15.19
N TRP A 54 4.70 -17.17 14.83
CA TRP A 54 3.85 -16.37 15.72
C TRP A 54 3.49 -17.11 17.02
N ASP A 55 3.14 -18.40 16.93
CA ASP A 55 2.74 -19.20 18.10
C ASP A 55 3.83 -19.30 19.15
N GLN A 56 5.07 -19.55 18.72
CA GLN A 56 6.21 -19.58 19.62
C GLN A 56 6.49 -18.18 20.17
N TYR A 57 6.48 -17.17 19.31
CA TYR A 57 6.82 -15.80 19.70
C TYR A 57 5.82 -15.23 20.72
N LEU A 58 4.52 -15.45 20.55
CA LEU A 58 3.49 -15.01 21.50
C LEU A 58 3.65 -15.69 22.87
N LYS A 59 3.97 -17.00 22.89
CA LYS A 59 4.27 -17.74 24.13
C LYS A 59 5.53 -17.21 24.82
N GLU A 60 6.61 -17.01 24.07
CA GLU A 60 7.87 -16.47 24.59
C GLU A 60 7.70 -15.06 25.20
N GLN A 61 6.89 -14.21 24.56
CA GLN A 61 6.65 -12.84 25.01
C GLN A 61 5.51 -12.68 25.99
N ASN A 62 4.77 -13.76 26.31
CA ASN A 62 3.52 -13.71 27.08
C ASN A 62 2.57 -12.61 26.58
N ALA A 63 2.36 -12.58 25.26
CA ALA A 63 1.65 -11.51 24.57
C ALA A 63 0.44 -12.03 23.80
N ASN A 64 -0.47 -11.12 23.45
CA ASN A 64 -1.70 -11.44 22.71
C ASN A 64 -1.66 -10.81 21.32
N ALA A 65 -2.16 -11.54 20.32
CA ALA A 65 -2.43 -10.98 19.01
C ALA A 65 -3.60 -9.98 19.08
N ALA A 66 -3.58 -8.96 18.23
CA ALA A 66 -4.77 -8.15 17.99
C ALA A 66 -5.84 -9.04 17.33
N PRO A 67 -7.08 -9.07 17.86
CA PRO A 67 -8.15 -9.89 17.29
C PRO A 67 -8.46 -9.52 15.83
N ILE A 68 -8.69 -10.52 14.98
CA ILE A 68 -8.93 -10.36 13.53
C ILE A 68 -10.17 -9.48 13.27
N GLU A 69 -11.13 -9.52 14.18
CA GLU A 69 -12.36 -8.75 14.13
C GLU A 69 -12.10 -7.24 14.08
N LEU A 70 -11.05 -6.77 14.75
CA LEU A 70 -10.70 -5.35 14.80
C LEU A 70 -10.19 -4.79 13.46
N PHE A 71 -9.69 -5.66 12.57
CA PHE A 71 -9.26 -5.30 11.21
C PHE A 71 -10.40 -5.34 10.18
N SER A 72 -11.56 -5.90 10.56
CA SER A 72 -12.65 -6.21 9.63
C SER A 72 -13.95 -5.44 9.95
N GLN A 73 -14.01 -4.73 11.08
CA GLN A 73 -15.23 -4.12 11.58
C GLN A 73 -15.30 -2.62 11.29
N VAL A 74 -16.13 -2.23 10.33
CA VAL A 74 -16.80 -0.92 10.40
C VAL A 74 -17.97 -1.09 11.37
N PHE A 75 -17.78 -0.78 12.65
CA PHE A 75 -18.88 -0.76 13.60
C PHE A 75 -19.86 0.37 13.23
N VAL A 76 -20.96 0.02 12.56
CA VAL A 76 -22.10 0.90 12.37
C VAL A 76 -23.22 0.44 13.28
N SER A 77 -23.57 1.26 14.28
CA SER A 77 -24.81 1.19 15.08
C SER A 77 -24.98 0.00 16.05
N GLY A 78 -24.01 -0.25 16.93
CA GLY A 78 -24.26 -0.91 18.23
C GLY A 78 -24.84 -2.34 18.19
N LYS A 79 -24.84 -3.00 17.03
CA LYS A 79 -25.19 -4.40 16.88
C LYS A 79 -23.98 -5.13 16.32
N LEU A 80 -23.56 -6.18 17.04
CA LEU A 80 -22.56 -7.13 16.54
C LEU A 80 -23.05 -7.67 15.18
N PRO A 81 -22.27 -7.58 14.10
CA PRO A 81 -22.67 -8.19 12.84
C PRO A 81 -22.85 -9.70 13.04
N LYS A 82 -23.90 -10.26 12.45
CA LYS A 82 -24.08 -11.73 12.41
C LYS A 82 -22.86 -12.33 11.72
N PHE A 83 -22.32 -13.40 12.30
CA PHE A 83 -21.05 -14.08 11.94
C PHE A 83 -20.91 -14.42 10.43
N ASN A 84 -22.03 -14.52 9.69
CA ASN A 84 -22.05 -14.85 8.24
C ASN A 84 -22.33 -13.64 7.32
N SER A 85 -22.21 -12.41 7.81
CA SER A 85 -22.43 -11.15 7.07
C SER A 85 -21.28 -10.15 7.28
N ILE A 86 -20.08 -10.67 7.55
CA ILE A 86 -18.86 -9.86 7.59
C ILE A 86 -18.40 -9.71 6.14
N SER A 87 -18.72 -8.57 5.51
CA SER A 87 -18.02 -8.17 4.30
C SER A 87 -16.67 -7.61 4.74
N PRO A 88 -15.52 -8.13 4.26
CA PRO A 88 -14.21 -7.58 4.56
C PRO A 88 -14.09 -6.24 3.83
N THR A 89 -14.66 -5.20 4.41
CA THR A 89 -14.72 -3.86 3.81
C THR A 89 -13.43 -3.07 4.01
N LEU A 90 -12.39 -3.67 4.59
CA LEU A 90 -11.07 -3.05 4.73
C LEU A 90 -10.00 -3.91 4.04
N ASP A 91 -9.03 -3.25 3.41
CA ASP A 91 -7.85 -3.88 2.78
C ASP A 91 -6.87 -4.47 3.80
N GLN A 92 -7.23 -4.44 5.08
CA GLN A 92 -6.46 -4.94 6.21
C GLN A 92 -6.64 -6.44 6.45
N SER A 93 -7.84 -6.97 6.16
CA SER A 93 -8.22 -8.36 6.40
C SER A 93 -7.49 -9.32 5.46
N PHE A 94 -7.58 -10.62 5.75
CA PHE A 94 -7.15 -11.66 4.83
C PHE A 94 -7.88 -11.54 3.49
N PRO A 95 -7.18 -11.57 2.36
CA PRO A 95 -7.81 -11.43 1.06
C PRO A 95 -8.70 -12.64 0.73
N GLU A 96 -9.88 -12.39 0.18
CA GLU A 96 -10.81 -13.44 -0.28
C GLU A 96 -10.32 -14.15 -1.55
N TYR A 97 -9.46 -13.48 -2.33
CA TYR A 97 -8.98 -13.94 -3.62
C TYR A 97 -7.46 -13.85 -3.70
N GLU A 98 -6.85 -14.74 -4.49
CA GLU A 98 -5.42 -14.69 -4.76
C GLU A 98 -5.03 -13.45 -5.58
N ASN A 99 -3.77 -13.02 -5.41
CA ASN A 99 -3.20 -11.96 -6.22
C ASN A 99 -2.90 -12.45 -7.63
N GLY A 100 -3.75 -12.09 -8.60
CA GLY A 100 -3.58 -12.46 -10.01
C GLY A 100 -2.80 -11.46 -10.87
N PHE A 101 -2.29 -10.36 -10.29
CA PHE A 101 -1.46 -9.40 -11.03
C PHE A 101 -0.09 -9.98 -11.35
N GLN A 102 0.47 -9.58 -12.49
CA GLN A 102 1.80 -10.02 -12.93
C GLN A 102 2.64 -8.80 -13.31
N VAL A 103 3.95 -8.94 -13.12
CA VAL A 103 4.93 -7.92 -13.53
C VAL A 103 4.75 -7.60 -15.02
N GLY A 104 4.69 -6.30 -15.33
CA GLY A 104 4.47 -5.80 -16.68
C GLY A 104 3.00 -5.57 -17.07
N MET A 105 2.02 -5.96 -16.24
CA MET A 105 0.63 -5.57 -16.47
C MET A 105 0.44 -4.05 -16.30
N ARG A 106 -0.35 -3.44 -17.18
CA ARG A 106 -0.73 -2.01 -17.13
C ARG A 106 -2.14 -1.83 -16.58
N LEU A 107 -2.32 -0.75 -15.84
CA LEU A 107 -3.56 -0.35 -15.18
C LEU A 107 -3.62 1.17 -15.03
N GLU A 108 -4.75 1.65 -14.52
CA GLU A 108 -4.95 3.04 -14.08
C GLU A 108 -4.94 3.07 -12.55
N GLY A 109 -4.43 4.12 -11.93
CA GLY A 109 -4.53 4.26 -10.49
C GLY A 109 -4.15 5.64 -9.99
N ILE A 110 -4.51 5.94 -8.75
CA ILE A 110 -4.26 7.26 -8.14
C ILE A 110 -2.77 7.43 -7.80
N ASP A 111 -2.25 8.65 -7.98
CA ASP A 111 -0.96 9.04 -7.40
C ASP A 111 -1.13 9.24 -5.87
N PRO A 112 -0.48 8.43 -5.00
CA PRO A 112 -0.63 8.57 -3.55
C PRO A 112 -0.17 9.93 -2.99
N ARG A 113 0.60 10.72 -3.76
CA ARG A 113 1.06 12.06 -3.37
C ARG A 113 0.20 13.18 -3.95
N HIS A 114 -0.60 12.90 -4.97
CA HIS A 114 -1.57 13.81 -5.57
C HIS A 114 -2.89 13.06 -5.77
N PRO A 115 -3.70 12.88 -4.71
CA PRO A 115 -4.81 11.93 -4.75
C PRO A 115 -5.94 12.26 -5.74
N ALA A 116 -5.96 13.48 -6.28
CA ALA A 116 -6.84 13.91 -7.37
C ALA A 116 -6.40 13.39 -8.77
N VAL A 117 -5.18 12.88 -8.90
CA VAL A 117 -4.56 12.54 -10.19
C VAL A 117 -4.58 11.04 -10.45
N PHE A 118 -5.21 10.63 -11.54
CA PHE A 118 -5.20 9.25 -12.03
C PHE A 118 -4.11 9.07 -13.08
N CYS A 119 -3.25 8.06 -12.92
CA CYS A 119 -2.07 7.85 -13.74
C CYS A 119 -2.10 6.51 -14.48
N VAL A 120 -1.36 6.45 -15.59
CA VAL A 120 -0.94 5.18 -16.21
C VAL A 120 0.14 4.52 -15.35
N LEU A 121 -0.16 3.30 -14.87
CA LEU A 121 0.74 2.53 -14.02
C LEU A 121 1.09 1.18 -14.63
N SER A 122 2.26 0.66 -14.28
CA SER A 122 2.66 -0.72 -14.53
C SER A 122 3.07 -1.44 -13.26
N VAL A 123 2.77 -2.74 -13.20
CA VAL A 123 3.22 -3.61 -12.11
C VAL A 123 4.71 -3.87 -12.26
N ALA A 124 5.52 -3.32 -11.37
CA ALA A 124 6.98 -3.46 -11.39
C ALA A 124 7.47 -4.62 -10.50
N GLU A 125 6.70 -5.00 -9.48
CA GLU A 125 7.00 -6.14 -8.60
C GLU A 125 5.70 -6.68 -8.01
N VAL A 126 5.67 -7.99 -7.73
CA VAL A 126 4.60 -8.66 -6.99
C VAL A 126 5.25 -9.38 -5.81
N CYS A 127 4.75 -9.15 -4.60
CA CYS A 127 5.25 -9.76 -3.37
C CYS A 127 4.05 -10.12 -2.49
N GLY A 128 3.73 -11.41 -2.39
CA GLY A 128 2.49 -11.88 -1.78
C GLY A 128 1.25 -11.18 -2.37
N TYR A 129 0.42 -10.60 -1.50
CA TYR A 129 -0.76 -9.82 -1.93
C TYR A 129 -0.47 -8.34 -2.29
N ARG A 130 0.81 -7.94 -2.34
CA ARG A 130 1.23 -6.55 -2.56
C ARG A 130 1.88 -6.36 -3.93
N LEU A 131 1.71 -5.16 -4.47
CA LEU A 131 2.19 -4.74 -5.78
C LEU A 131 3.08 -3.52 -5.60
N ARG A 132 4.25 -3.52 -6.26
CA ARG A 132 4.98 -2.27 -6.51
C ARG A 132 4.54 -1.74 -7.87
N LEU A 133 4.03 -0.52 -7.88
CA LEU A 133 3.54 0.16 -9.07
C LEU A 133 4.52 1.23 -9.53
N HIS A 134 4.68 1.32 -10.85
CA HIS A 134 5.56 2.26 -11.53
C HIS A 134 4.76 3.21 -12.41
N PHE A 135 5.12 4.48 -12.40
CA PHE A 135 4.55 5.49 -13.30
C PHE A 135 5.25 5.42 -14.66
N ASP A 136 4.54 4.98 -15.70
CA ASP A 136 5.14 4.78 -17.03
C ASP A 136 5.82 6.06 -17.54
N GLY A 137 7.12 5.98 -17.85
CA GLY A 137 7.93 7.10 -18.36
C GLY A 137 8.55 8.00 -17.28
N TYR A 138 8.35 7.69 -16.00
CA TYR A 138 8.96 8.40 -14.88
C TYR A 138 10.09 7.57 -14.24
N LEU A 139 10.80 8.14 -13.27
CA LEU A 139 11.88 7.44 -12.57
C LEU A 139 11.31 6.47 -11.53
N SER A 140 12.02 5.37 -11.26
CA SER A 140 11.56 4.37 -10.27
C SER A 140 11.54 4.89 -8.82
N CYS A 141 12.07 6.09 -8.54
CA CYS A 141 11.99 6.71 -7.21
C CYS A 141 10.57 7.18 -6.87
N TYR A 142 9.67 7.23 -7.86
CA TYR A 142 8.25 7.50 -7.66
C TYR A 142 7.44 6.23 -7.41
N ASP A 143 8.04 5.05 -7.56
CA ASP A 143 7.33 3.79 -7.37
C ASP A 143 6.78 3.68 -5.94
N PHE A 144 5.61 3.08 -5.82
CA PHE A 144 4.93 2.91 -4.53
C PHE A 144 4.37 1.49 -4.39
N TRP A 145 4.13 1.08 -3.15
CA TRP A 145 3.53 -0.21 -2.85
C TRP A 145 2.06 -0.04 -2.47
N THR A 146 1.23 -1.01 -2.86
CA THR A 146 -0.17 -1.10 -2.42
C THR A 146 -0.64 -2.55 -2.46
N ASN A 147 -1.79 -2.85 -1.84
CA ASN A 147 -2.39 -4.17 -1.87
C ASN A 147 -3.11 -4.40 -3.21
N ALA A 148 -3.14 -5.64 -3.70
CA ALA A 148 -3.81 -5.99 -4.96
C ALA A 148 -5.32 -5.67 -4.96
N GLY A 149 -5.94 -5.63 -3.77
CA GLY A 149 -7.34 -5.25 -3.58
C GLY A 149 -7.61 -3.75 -3.40
N SER A 150 -6.61 -2.89 -3.55
CA SER A 150 -6.74 -1.46 -3.29
C SER A 150 -7.86 -0.81 -4.12
N PRO A 151 -8.70 0.06 -3.51
CA PRO A 151 -9.75 0.81 -4.21
C PRO A 151 -9.20 1.91 -5.12
N ASP A 152 -7.89 2.18 -5.03
CA ASP A 152 -7.20 3.19 -5.82
C ASP A 152 -6.68 2.65 -7.16
N LEU A 153 -6.93 1.37 -7.45
CA LEU A 153 -6.53 0.70 -8.68
C LEU A 153 -7.74 0.44 -9.56
N HIS A 154 -7.58 0.77 -10.84
CA HIS A 154 -8.65 0.70 -11.82
C HIS A 154 -8.18 0.03 -13.12
N PRO A 155 -9.07 -0.72 -13.81
CA PRO A 155 -8.73 -1.30 -15.09
C PRO A 155 -8.55 -0.23 -16.16
N ILE A 156 -7.75 -0.53 -17.18
CA ILE A 156 -7.60 0.31 -18.37
C ILE A 156 -8.97 0.72 -18.94
N GLY A 157 -9.12 2.01 -19.23
CA GLY A 157 -10.34 2.63 -19.75
C GLY A 157 -11.35 3.03 -18.67
N TRP A 158 -11.00 2.92 -17.39
CA TRP A 158 -11.86 3.36 -16.30
C TRP A 158 -12.03 4.88 -16.33
N CYS A 159 -10.94 5.66 -16.42
CA CYS A 159 -10.96 7.12 -16.47
C CYS A 159 -11.84 7.63 -17.61
N GLU A 160 -11.71 7.04 -18.81
CA GLU A 160 -12.56 7.39 -19.96
C GLU A 160 -14.04 7.11 -19.67
N LYS A 161 -14.36 5.94 -19.11
CA LYS A 161 -15.73 5.55 -18.77
C LYS A 161 -16.35 6.44 -17.71
N THR A 162 -15.57 6.85 -16.72
CA THR A 162 -16.01 7.66 -15.57
C THR A 162 -15.78 9.15 -15.78
N LYS A 163 -15.24 9.57 -16.93
CA LYS A 163 -14.92 10.95 -17.31
C LYS A 163 -13.86 11.63 -16.44
N HIS A 164 -12.98 10.86 -15.83
CA HIS A 164 -11.80 11.39 -15.13
C HIS A 164 -10.67 11.65 -16.11
N GLU A 165 -9.81 12.60 -15.76
CA GLU A 165 -8.60 12.87 -16.52
C GLU A 165 -7.53 11.80 -16.22
N LEU A 166 -7.06 11.14 -17.27
CA LEU A 166 -5.91 10.26 -17.18
C LEU A 166 -4.63 11.03 -17.46
N HIS A 167 -3.73 11.04 -16.48
CA HIS A 167 -2.36 11.49 -16.62
C HIS A 167 -1.55 10.43 -17.39
N ILE A 168 -1.25 10.76 -18.63
CA ILE A 168 -0.60 9.86 -19.60
C ILE A 168 0.91 9.73 -19.32
N PRO A 169 1.57 8.69 -19.88
CA PRO A 169 3.01 8.50 -19.70
C PRO A 169 3.83 9.69 -20.20
N LYS A 170 4.97 9.95 -19.54
CA LYS A 170 5.85 11.07 -19.91
C LYS A 170 6.27 10.98 -21.37
N GLY A 171 6.19 12.11 -22.09
CA GLY A 171 6.58 12.20 -23.50
C GLY A 171 5.46 11.84 -24.50
N TYR A 172 4.29 11.43 -24.03
CA TYR A 172 3.10 11.29 -24.87
C TYR A 172 2.34 12.61 -24.98
N ARG A 173 1.63 12.80 -26.09
CA ARG A 173 0.68 13.91 -26.24
C ARG A 173 -0.73 13.42 -25.92
N LYS A 174 -1.47 14.22 -25.13
CA LYS A 174 -2.83 13.92 -24.68
C LYS A 174 -3.79 13.63 -25.83
N ASP A 175 -3.70 14.39 -26.92
CA ASP A 175 -4.52 14.24 -28.12
C ASP A 175 -4.27 12.93 -28.89
N LYS A 176 -3.21 12.20 -28.58
CA LYS A 176 -2.78 10.99 -29.29
C LYS A 176 -2.76 9.73 -28.43
N PHE A 177 -2.97 9.86 -27.12
CA PHE A 177 -2.92 8.70 -26.24
C PHE A 177 -4.19 7.87 -26.40
N VAL A 178 -4.03 6.66 -26.93
CA VAL A 178 -5.07 5.65 -27.02
C VAL A 178 -4.50 4.37 -26.43
N TRP A 179 -5.12 3.86 -25.37
CA TRP A 179 -4.65 2.68 -24.64
C TRP A 179 -4.30 1.50 -25.55
N MET A 180 -5.19 1.17 -26.48
CA MET A 180 -4.98 0.03 -27.38
C MET A 180 -3.78 0.23 -28.32
N ASN A 181 -3.48 1.46 -28.71
CA ASN A 181 -2.29 1.77 -29.51
C ASN A 181 -1.03 1.71 -28.64
N TYR A 182 -1.09 2.23 -27.42
CA TYR A 182 0.00 2.17 -26.45
C TYR A 182 0.40 0.72 -26.12
N LEU A 183 -0.59 -0.13 -25.79
CA LEU A 183 -0.35 -1.55 -25.51
C LEU A 183 0.24 -2.29 -26.72
N LYS A 184 -0.30 -2.05 -27.93
CA LYS A 184 0.19 -2.72 -29.15
C LYS A 184 1.59 -2.28 -29.56
N ALA A 185 1.88 -0.97 -29.51
CA ALA A 185 3.16 -0.41 -29.94
C ALA A 185 4.34 -1.00 -29.17
N TYR A 186 4.15 -1.27 -27.87
CA TYR A 186 5.19 -1.77 -26.98
C TYR A 186 4.98 -3.23 -26.54
N LYS A 187 3.99 -3.93 -27.12
CA LYS A 187 3.61 -5.31 -26.77
C LYS A 187 3.37 -5.51 -25.26
N LEU A 188 2.70 -4.54 -24.65
CA LEU A 188 2.43 -4.52 -23.21
C LEU A 188 1.20 -5.34 -22.86
N GLN A 189 1.15 -5.81 -21.62
CA GLN A 189 0.02 -6.57 -21.10
C GLN A 189 -0.96 -5.64 -20.37
N ASN A 190 -2.25 -5.87 -20.59
CA ASN A 190 -3.33 -5.23 -19.83
C ASN A 190 -3.65 -6.08 -18.59
N ALA A 191 -3.80 -5.45 -17.43
CA ALA A 191 -4.37 -6.10 -16.26
C ALA A 191 -5.85 -6.48 -16.52
N PRO A 192 -6.24 -7.76 -16.44
CA PRO A 192 -7.63 -8.15 -16.63
C PRO A 192 -8.58 -7.51 -15.62
N LYS A 193 -9.75 -7.05 -16.07
CA LYS A 193 -10.78 -6.39 -15.21
C LYS A 193 -11.17 -7.18 -13.96
N LYS A 194 -11.12 -8.53 -14.04
CA LYS A 194 -11.43 -9.43 -12.91
C LYS A 194 -10.44 -9.36 -11.75
N LEU A 195 -9.25 -8.78 -11.95
CA LEU A 195 -8.25 -8.61 -10.89
C LEU A 195 -8.56 -7.41 -10.00
N PHE A 196 -9.36 -6.48 -10.50
CA PHE A 196 -9.73 -5.28 -9.77
C PHE A 196 -10.91 -5.59 -8.87
N ARG A 197 -10.89 -4.95 -7.71
CA ARG A 197 -11.91 -5.14 -6.71
C ARG A 197 -13.28 -4.75 -7.27
N ASN A 198 -14.25 -5.66 -7.15
CA ASN A 198 -15.63 -5.41 -7.51
C ASN A 198 -16.41 -5.04 -6.24
N ARG A 199 -16.43 -3.76 -5.86
CA ARG A 199 -17.19 -3.30 -4.69
C ARG A 199 -18.53 -2.71 -5.09
N SER A 200 -19.56 -3.12 -4.35
CA SER A 200 -20.87 -2.45 -4.24
C SER A 200 -21.48 -2.66 -2.84
N SER A 201 -20.69 -3.07 -1.83
CA SER A 201 -21.24 -3.55 -0.55
C SER A 201 -21.76 -2.45 0.37
N ASN A 202 -21.24 -1.21 0.28
CA ASN A 202 -21.76 -0.07 1.05
C ASN A 202 -22.86 0.71 0.32
N GLY A 203 -23.21 0.30 -0.90
CA GLY A 203 -24.03 1.10 -1.80
C GLY A 203 -23.30 2.40 -2.23
N PRO A 204 -23.92 3.20 -3.11
CA PRO A 204 -23.37 4.51 -3.46
C PRO A 204 -23.36 5.42 -2.23
N VAL A 205 -22.43 6.38 -2.22
CA VAL A 205 -22.44 7.51 -1.28
C VAL A 205 -23.88 8.09 -1.16
N PRO A 206 -24.35 8.44 0.06
CA PRO A 206 -25.66 9.08 0.23
C PRO A 206 -25.80 10.32 -0.64
N LYS A 207 -26.99 10.54 -1.22
CA LYS A 207 -27.25 11.62 -2.19
C LYS A 207 -27.03 13.03 -1.62
N GLU A 208 -26.94 13.14 -0.31
CA GLU A 208 -26.65 14.36 0.43
C GLU A 208 -25.18 14.77 0.36
N PHE A 209 -24.27 13.89 -0.06
CA PHE A 209 -22.90 14.24 -0.41
C PHE A 209 -22.82 14.39 -1.93
N GLN A 210 -22.41 15.57 -2.40
CA GLN A 210 -22.28 15.86 -3.81
C GLN A 210 -20.98 16.63 -4.05
N VAL A 211 -20.39 16.42 -5.23
CA VAL A 211 -19.24 17.20 -5.70
C VAL A 211 -19.59 18.69 -5.67
N GLY A 212 -18.65 19.50 -5.19
CA GLY A 212 -18.80 20.95 -4.99
C GLY A 212 -19.40 21.35 -3.65
N MET A 213 -19.93 20.41 -2.85
CA MET A 213 -20.38 20.74 -1.50
C MET A 213 -19.21 20.99 -0.54
N LYS A 214 -19.40 21.90 0.41
CA LYS A 214 -18.38 22.33 1.37
C LYS A 214 -18.55 21.71 2.75
N LEU A 215 -17.43 21.51 3.42
CA LEU A 215 -17.31 20.92 4.75
C LEU A 215 -16.05 21.46 5.46
N GLU A 216 -15.87 21.07 6.72
CA GLU A 216 -14.64 21.31 7.47
C GLU A 216 -13.81 20.02 7.52
N ALA A 217 -12.51 20.07 7.23
CA ALA A 217 -11.67 18.88 7.14
C ALA A 217 -10.36 19.03 7.90
N VAL A 218 -9.87 17.94 8.51
CA VAL A 218 -8.54 17.90 9.13
C VAL A 218 -7.48 17.76 8.05
N ASP A 219 -6.47 18.63 8.05
CA ASP A 219 -5.27 18.43 7.22
C ASP A 219 -4.47 17.23 7.76
N ARG A 220 -4.42 16.13 6.99
CA ARG A 220 -3.71 14.91 7.42
C ARG A 220 -2.19 15.08 7.47
N LYS A 221 -1.63 16.08 6.78
CA LYS A 221 -0.22 16.45 6.90
C LYS A 221 0.04 17.31 8.14
N ASN A 222 -0.96 18.09 8.58
CA ASN A 222 -0.92 18.91 9.78
C ASN A 222 -2.16 18.68 10.66
N PRO A 223 -2.24 17.54 11.40
CA PRO A 223 -3.49 17.11 12.06
C PRO A 223 -4.05 18.06 13.15
N SER A 224 -3.31 19.10 13.53
CA SER A 224 -3.78 20.17 14.40
C SER A 224 -4.73 21.16 13.70
N LEU A 225 -4.71 21.20 12.36
CA LEU A 225 -5.46 22.14 11.55
C LEU A 225 -6.77 21.52 11.09
N VAL A 226 -7.85 22.29 11.20
CA VAL A 226 -9.13 22.02 10.57
C VAL A 226 -9.42 23.17 9.62
N CYS A 227 -9.69 22.85 8.36
CA CYS A 227 -9.69 23.81 7.27
C CYS A 227 -11.02 23.81 6.53
N VAL A 228 -11.29 24.90 5.82
CA VAL A 228 -12.34 24.99 4.79
C VAL A 228 -12.00 24.03 3.65
N ALA A 229 -12.94 23.15 3.31
CA ALA A 229 -12.75 22.13 2.29
C ALA A 229 -13.99 21.91 1.42
N THR A 230 -13.77 21.30 0.26
CA THR A 230 -14.78 20.96 -0.74
C THR A 230 -14.68 19.48 -1.10
N ILE A 231 -15.82 18.83 -1.36
CA ILE A 231 -15.85 17.53 -2.01
C ILE A 231 -15.50 17.73 -3.48
N ALA A 232 -14.26 17.42 -3.87
CA ALA A 232 -13.78 17.60 -5.23
C ALA A 232 -14.24 16.49 -6.17
N ASP A 233 -14.44 15.28 -5.64
CA ASP A 233 -14.82 14.11 -6.42
C ASP A 233 -15.51 13.04 -5.55
N ILE A 234 -16.24 12.13 -6.19
CA ILE A 234 -16.89 10.99 -5.57
C ILE A 234 -16.67 9.76 -6.44
N VAL A 235 -15.90 8.80 -5.91
CA VAL A 235 -15.65 7.51 -6.56
C VAL A 235 -16.18 6.41 -5.64
N GLU A 236 -17.19 5.70 -6.14
CA GLU A 236 -17.86 4.60 -5.43
C GLU A 236 -18.47 5.03 -4.09
N ASP A 237 -17.87 4.63 -2.97
CA ASP A 237 -18.28 4.95 -1.60
C ASP A 237 -17.36 5.96 -0.90
N ARG A 238 -16.46 6.61 -1.66
CA ARG A 238 -15.44 7.51 -1.15
C ARG A 238 -15.59 8.93 -1.69
N LEU A 239 -15.22 9.88 -0.84
CA LEU A 239 -15.16 11.30 -1.13
C LEU A 239 -13.70 11.70 -1.30
N LEU A 240 -13.39 12.48 -2.33
CA LEU A 240 -12.14 13.23 -2.41
C LEU A 240 -12.34 14.58 -1.71
N VAL A 241 -11.63 14.78 -0.61
CA VAL A 241 -11.62 16.04 0.13
C VAL A 241 -10.50 16.92 -0.42
N HIS A 242 -10.86 18.12 -0.86
CA HIS A 242 -9.94 19.15 -1.34
C HIS A 242 -9.95 20.37 -0.42
N PHE A 243 -8.78 20.93 -0.15
CA PHE A 243 -8.64 22.13 0.68
C PHE A 243 -8.71 23.39 -0.19
N ASP A 244 -9.71 24.25 0.06
CA ASP A 244 -9.99 25.39 -0.81
C ASP A 244 -8.78 26.33 -0.95
N ASN A 245 -8.38 26.60 -2.19
CA ASN A 245 -7.23 27.42 -2.58
C ASN A 245 -5.85 26.84 -2.21
N TRP A 246 -5.76 25.58 -1.81
CA TRP A 246 -4.51 24.85 -1.66
C TRP A 246 -4.22 23.97 -2.88
N ASP A 247 -3.00 23.46 -3.00
CA ASP A 247 -2.68 22.48 -4.02
C ASP A 247 -3.26 21.09 -3.68
N ASP A 248 -3.47 20.29 -4.73
CA ASP A 248 -4.08 18.96 -4.67
C ASP A 248 -3.24 17.90 -3.95
N SER A 249 -1.99 18.21 -3.58
CA SER A 249 -1.16 17.26 -2.81
C SER A 249 -1.66 17.10 -1.37
N TYR A 250 -2.50 18.01 -0.88
CA TYR A 250 -3.14 17.93 0.43
C TYR A 250 -4.43 17.12 0.41
N ASP A 251 -4.99 16.88 -0.78
CA ASP A 251 -6.24 16.16 -0.93
C ASP A 251 -6.13 14.74 -0.36
N TYR A 252 -7.25 14.16 0.05
CA TYR A 252 -7.29 12.75 0.44
C TYR A 252 -8.66 12.13 0.20
N TRP A 253 -8.64 10.84 -0.11
CA TRP A 253 -9.84 10.01 -0.19
C TRP A 253 -10.26 9.54 1.20
N CYS A 254 -11.55 9.61 1.51
CA CYS A 254 -12.11 9.05 2.72
C CYS A 254 -13.56 8.58 2.58
N GLY A 255 -14.01 7.69 3.46
CA GLY A 255 -15.42 7.36 3.58
C GLY A 255 -16.24 8.49 4.21
N VAL A 256 -17.56 8.46 4.02
CA VAL A 256 -18.50 9.45 4.59
C VAL A 256 -18.54 9.46 6.13
N ASN A 257 -18.02 8.43 6.77
CA ASN A 257 -17.92 8.25 8.22
C ASN A 257 -16.53 8.60 8.79
N SER A 258 -15.65 9.18 7.96
CA SER A 258 -14.30 9.56 8.36
C SER A 258 -14.34 10.51 9.56
N PRO A 259 -13.46 10.32 10.57
CA PRO A 259 -13.37 11.25 11.71
C PRO A 259 -12.74 12.59 11.31
N TYR A 260 -12.15 12.66 10.12
CA TYR A 260 -11.41 13.82 9.61
C TYR A 260 -12.27 14.79 8.81
N ILE A 261 -13.57 14.50 8.62
CA ILE A 261 -14.51 15.42 7.98
C ILE A 261 -15.63 15.79 8.95
N GLN A 262 -16.00 17.06 8.94
CA GLN A 262 -16.97 17.65 9.86
C GLN A 262 -17.91 18.59 9.10
N PRO A 263 -19.16 18.77 9.58
CA PRO A 263 -20.06 19.72 8.96
C PRO A 263 -19.57 21.16 9.13
N VAL A 264 -19.98 22.02 8.20
CA VAL A 264 -19.81 23.48 8.31
C VAL A 264 -20.30 23.99 9.67
N GLY A 265 -19.47 24.79 10.35
CA GLY A 265 -19.73 25.36 11.67
C GLY A 265 -19.26 24.50 12.84
N TRP A 266 -18.64 23.34 12.60
CA TRP A 266 -18.16 22.46 13.66
C TRP A 266 -17.04 23.11 14.49
N CYS A 267 -16.07 23.77 13.87
CA CYS A 267 -14.99 24.48 14.55
C CYS A 267 -15.53 25.54 15.51
N GLN A 268 -16.45 26.37 15.04
CA GLN A 268 -17.11 27.40 15.84
C GLN A 268 -17.81 26.79 17.06
N LYS A 269 -18.55 25.69 16.87
CA LYS A 269 -19.27 25.00 17.95
C LYS A 269 -18.34 24.38 19.00
N ASN A 270 -17.14 23.96 18.59
CA ASN A 270 -16.17 23.28 19.46
C ASN A 270 -15.04 24.20 19.95
N GLY A 271 -15.14 25.52 19.74
CA GLY A 271 -14.12 26.48 20.16
C GLY A 271 -12.76 26.27 19.47
N ARG A 272 -12.76 25.77 18.24
CA ARG A 272 -11.56 25.55 17.42
C ARG A 272 -11.42 26.63 16.36
N THR A 273 -10.18 26.99 16.07
CA THR A 273 -9.84 27.90 14.97
C THR A 273 -9.99 27.16 13.65
N LEU A 274 -10.84 27.68 12.76
CA LEU A 274 -10.97 27.22 11.39
C LEU A 274 -9.89 27.90 10.53
N ILE A 275 -9.16 27.11 9.76
CA ILE A 275 -8.23 27.62 8.74
C ILE A 275 -9.01 27.94 7.48
N THR A 276 -8.99 29.22 7.09
CA THR A 276 -9.70 29.74 5.92
C THR A 276 -8.98 29.37 4.62
N PRO A 277 -9.62 29.53 3.44
CA PRO A 277 -8.94 29.34 2.16
C PRO A 277 -7.68 30.21 2.05
N GLN A 278 -6.66 29.69 1.36
CA GLN A 278 -5.42 30.44 1.16
C GLN A 278 -5.67 31.75 0.39
N GLY A 279 -5.20 32.86 0.96
CA GLY A 279 -5.37 34.20 0.37
C GLY A 279 -6.74 34.83 0.59
N TYR A 280 -7.57 34.31 1.51
CA TYR A 280 -8.85 34.93 1.86
C TYR A 280 -8.64 36.37 2.40
N PRO A 281 -9.39 37.39 1.94
CA PRO A 281 -9.09 38.81 2.24
C PRO A 281 -9.13 39.21 3.73
N ASP A 282 -10.01 38.58 4.52
CA ASP A 282 -10.12 38.83 5.97
C ASP A 282 -10.30 37.49 6.72
N PRO A 283 -9.21 36.76 6.99
CA PRO A 283 -9.27 35.44 7.61
C PRO A 283 -9.86 35.45 9.02
N GLU A 284 -9.68 36.54 9.78
CA GLU A 284 -10.14 36.61 11.17
C GLU A 284 -11.67 36.76 11.27
N ASN A 285 -12.30 37.38 10.27
CA ASN A 285 -13.75 37.55 10.20
C ASN A 285 -14.42 36.63 9.17
N PHE A 286 -13.82 35.47 8.88
CA PHE A 286 -14.40 34.51 7.93
C PHE A 286 -15.82 34.09 8.33
N SER A 287 -16.75 34.21 7.38
CA SER A 287 -18.14 33.82 7.52
C SER A 287 -18.48 32.72 6.52
N TRP A 288 -18.84 31.55 7.03
CA TRP A 288 -19.32 30.44 6.20
C TRP A 288 -20.51 30.84 5.33
N THR A 289 -21.44 31.65 5.86
CA THR A 289 -22.61 32.13 5.12
C THR A 289 -22.21 32.96 3.91
N GLU A 290 -21.29 33.90 4.09
CA GLU A 290 -20.79 34.75 3.00
C GLU A 290 -19.98 33.95 1.99
N TYR A 291 -19.16 33.02 2.47
CA TYR A 291 -18.32 32.18 1.62
C TYR A 291 -19.15 31.20 0.76
N LEU A 292 -20.18 30.58 1.35
CA LEU A 292 -21.13 29.73 0.60
C LEU A 292 -21.88 30.53 -0.46
N ASN A 293 -22.33 31.75 -0.12
CA ASN A 293 -23.00 32.63 -1.07
C ASN A 293 -22.08 33.07 -2.22
N SER A 294 -20.83 33.47 -1.92
CA SER A 294 -19.89 33.96 -2.93
C SER A 294 -19.40 32.86 -3.87
N THR A 295 -19.26 31.63 -3.37
CA THR A 295 -18.88 30.45 -4.16
C THR A 295 -20.07 29.74 -4.83
N GLN A 296 -21.30 30.20 -4.57
CA GLN A 296 -22.54 29.54 -5.01
C GLN A 296 -22.58 28.05 -4.64
N ALA A 297 -21.96 27.69 -3.51
CA ALA A 297 -21.84 26.32 -3.03
C ALA A 297 -22.83 26.05 -1.89
N SER A 298 -23.09 24.77 -1.65
CA SER A 298 -23.90 24.31 -0.52
C SER A 298 -23.03 23.59 0.49
N ALA A 299 -23.33 23.74 1.78
CA ALA A 299 -22.72 22.92 2.82
C ALA A 299 -23.30 21.50 2.79
N VAL A 300 -22.47 20.50 3.08
CA VAL A 300 -22.97 19.15 3.35
C VAL A 300 -23.89 19.18 4.59
N PRO A 301 -25.11 18.61 4.53
CA PRO A 301 -26.02 18.67 5.67
C PRO A 301 -25.47 18.00 6.93
N ALA A 302 -25.42 18.72 8.06
CA ALA A 302 -24.83 18.19 9.30
C ALA A 302 -25.41 16.85 9.78
N LYS A 303 -26.70 16.60 9.50
CA LYS A 303 -27.41 15.37 9.87
C LYS A 303 -26.90 14.10 9.19
N VAL A 304 -26.15 14.20 8.09
CA VAL A 304 -25.66 13.03 7.36
C VAL A 304 -24.27 12.58 7.79
N PHE A 305 -23.53 13.41 8.52
CA PHE A 305 -22.26 13.03 9.12
C PHE A 305 -22.50 12.00 10.24
N LYS A 306 -21.86 10.84 10.11
CA LYS A 306 -21.89 9.77 11.11
C LYS A 306 -20.46 9.31 11.34
N MET A 307 -19.79 9.91 12.31
CA MET A 307 -18.43 9.53 12.66
C MET A 307 -18.37 8.05 13.05
N ARG A 308 -17.39 7.33 12.52
CA ARG A 308 -17.13 5.94 12.89
C ARG A 308 -16.85 5.80 14.38
N LEU A 309 -17.19 4.63 14.93
CA LEU A 309 -16.89 4.30 16.33
C LEU A 309 -15.39 4.06 16.54
N PRO A 310 -14.89 4.20 17.79
CA PRO A 310 -13.51 3.87 18.12
C PRO A 310 -13.13 2.43 17.76
N HIS A 311 -11.86 2.23 17.42
CA HIS A 311 -11.38 1.00 16.77
C HIS A 311 -11.23 -0.24 17.68
N GLY A 312 -11.20 -0.08 19.00
CA GLY A 312 -11.11 -1.20 19.95
C GLY A 312 -9.73 -1.87 20.12
N PHE A 313 -8.74 -1.59 19.28
CA PHE A 313 -7.33 -1.97 19.56
C PHE A 313 -6.85 -1.45 20.93
N LEU A 314 -6.00 -2.25 21.58
CA LEU A 314 -5.42 -1.94 22.88
C LEU A 314 -3.88 -2.01 22.82
N PRO A 315 -3.18 -1.25 23.69
CA PRO A 315 -1.75 -1.41 23.87
C PRO A 315 -1.34 -2.86 24.21
N ASN A 316 -0.14 -3.24 23.80
CA ASN A 316 0.48 -4.56 23.90
C ASN A 316 -0.08 -5.65 22.98
N MET A 317 -1.09 -5.35 22.14
CA MET A 317 -1.52 -6.27 21.08
C MET A 317 -0.46 -6.36 19.97
N LYS A 318 -0.24 -7.57 19.44
CA LYS A 318 0.68 -7.82 18.32
C LYS A 318 -0.03 -7.88 16.98
N LEU A 319 0.65 -7.37 15.94
CA LEU A 319 0.15 -7.30 14.57
C LEU A 319 1.30 -7.33 13.55
N GLU A 320 0.95 -7.39 12.28
CA GLU A 320 1.87 -7.22 11.15
C GLU A 320 1.68 -5.83 10.54
N VAL A 321 2.76 -5.11 10.26
CA VAL A 321 2.67 -3.76 9.68
C VAL A 321 3.76 -3.47 8.66
N VAL A 322 3.39 -2.80 7.57
CA VAL A 322 4.31 -2.33 6.53
C VAL A 322 5.28 -1.28 7.10
N ASP A 323 6.57 -1.42 6.80
CA ASP A 323 7.58 -0.43 7.16
C ASP A 323 7.46 0.84 6.30
N LYS A 324 7.01 1.97 6.89
CA LYS A 324 6.86 3.25 6.17
C LYS A 324 8.16 3.76 5.52
N ARG A 325 9.34 3.33 6.00
CA ARG A 325 10.64 3.75 5.46
C ARG A 325 11.13 2.82 4.37
N ASN A 326 10.72 1.56 4.42
CA ASN A 326 10.94 0.61 3.36
C ASN A 326 9.63 -0.14 3.08
N PRO A 327 8.73 0.44 2.27
CA PRO A 327 7.39 -0.11 2.07
C PRO A 327 7.34 -1.50 1.45
N ARG A 328 8.49 -2.06 1.04
CA ARG A 328 8.60 -3.47 0.64
C ARG A 328 8.49 -4.43 1.84
N LEU A 329 8.86 -4.01 3.04
CA LEU A 329 8.94 -4.89 4.21
C LEU A 329 7.65 -4.84 5.02
N ILE A 330 7.25 -6.00 5.55
CA ILE A 330 6.25 -6.12 6.61
C ILE A 330 6.96 -6.68 7.83
N ARG A 331 6.70 -6.12 9.00
CA ARG A 331 7.39 -6.45 10.25
C ARG A 331 6.42 -6.90 11.32
N VAL A 332 6.94 -7.70 12.23
CA VAL A 332 6.32 -7.96 13.53
C VAL A 332 6.29 -6.67 14.33
N ALA A 333 5.13 -6.32 14.85
CA ALA A 333 4.92 -5.09 15.59
C ALA A 333 4.04 -5.26 16.82
N THR A 334 4.13 -4.28 17.71
CA THR A 334 3.33 -4.13 18.91
C THR A 334 2.64 -2.76 18.91
N ILE A 335 1.38 -2.71 19.31
CA ILE A 335 0.67 -1.45 19.56
C ILE A 335 1.16 -0.89 20.90
N VAL A 336 1.79 0.28 20.88
CA VAL A 336 2.35 0.91 22.10
C VAL A 336 1.49 2.03 22.65
N ASP A 337 0.61 2.59 21.83
CA ASP A 337 -0.30 3.67 22.23
C ASP A 337 -1.53 3.68 21.30
N VAL A 338 -2.63 4.27 21.76
CA VAL A 338 -3.90 4.35 21.01
C VAL A 338 -4.61 5.68 21.26
N ASP A 339 -5.29 6.20 20.25
CA ASP A 339 -6.35 7.21 20.41
C ASP A 339 -7.68 6.65 19.87
N ASP A 340 -8.72 7.46 19.69
CA ASP A 340 -10.02 6.94 19.20
C ASP A 340 -9.94 6.40 17.75
N GLN A 341 -8.99 6.87 16.95
CA GLN A 341 -8.97 6.70 15.49
C GLN A 341 -7.68 6.09 14.95
N ARG A 342 -6.61 6.09 15.75
CA ARG A 342 -5.25 5.74 15.35
C ARG A 342 -4.58 4.87 16.41
N ILE A 343 -3.63 4.09 15.94
CA ILE A 343 -2.72 3.30 16.76
C ILE A 343 -1.30 3.79 16.55
N LYS A 344 -0.48 3.71 17.61
CA LYS A 344 0.96 3.89 17.52
C LYS A 344 1.62 2.52 17.49
N VAL A 345 2.32 2.23 16.39
CA VAL A 345 2.99 0.94 16.20
C VAL A 345 4.46 1.05 16.52
N HIS A 346 4.99 -0.03 17.11
CA HIS A 346 6.40 -0.25 17.40
C HIS A 346 6.86 -1.51 16.68
N PHE A 347 8.02 -1.47 16.03
CA PHE A 347 8.63 -2.68 15.46
C PHE A 347 9.40 -3.44 16.53
N ASP A 348 9.01 -4.70 16.78
CA ASP A 348 9.60 -5.48 17.87
C ASP A 348 11.12 -5.66 17.65
N GLY A 349 11.91 -5.30 18.67
CA GLY A 349 13.39 -5.36 18.62
C GLY A 349 14.07 -4.14 17.99
N TRP A 350 13.30 -3.12 17.60
CA TRP A 350 13.83 -1.86 17.05
C TRP A 350 13.78 -0.72 18.08
N ASP A 351 14.47 0.38 17.79
CA ASP A 351 14.47 1.59 18.62
C ASP A 351 13.14 2.35 18.51
N HIS A 352 12.62 2.85 19.63
CA HIS A 352 11.35 3.59 19.71
C HIS A 352 11.29 4.86 18.85
N LYS A 353 12.42 5.41 18.40
CA LYS A 353 12.45 6.51 17.41
C LYS A 353 11.86 6.12 16.04
N TYR A 354 11.61 4.83 15.85
CA TYR A 354 10.99 4.28 14.65
C TYR A 354 9.49 4.04 14.83
N ASP A 355 8.95 4.25 16.02
CA ASP A 355 7.51 4.18 16.30
C ASP A 355 6.78 5.29 15.55
N TYR A 356 5.59 5.00 15.03
CA TYR A 356 4.78 6.00 14.37
C TYR A 356 3.28 5.77 14.56
N TRP A 357 2.52 6.85 14.44
CA TRP A 357 1.06 6.82 14.39
C TRP A 357 0.57 6.44 12.99
N THR A 358 -0.46 5.61 12.94
CA THR A 358 -1.18 5.26 11.72
C THR A 358 -2.66 5.08 12.02
N ASP A 359 -3.51 5.37 11.06
CA ASP A 359 -4.96 5.23 11.23
C ASP A 359 -5.30 3.75 11.43
N ALA A 360 -6.25 3.48 12.31
CA ALA A 360 -6.63 2.11 12.65
C ALA A 360 -7.30 1.36 11.49
N ASP A 361 -7.72 2.06 10.44
CA ASP A 361 -8.24 1.51 9.18
C ASP A 361 -7.22 1.58 8.01
N SER A 362 -5.96 1.90 8.30
CA SER A 362 -4.89 1.94 7.31
C SER A 362 -4.73 0.59 6.60
N PRO A 363 -4.66 0.54 5.25
CA PRO A 363 -4.53 -0.72 4.49
C PRO A 363 -3.19 -1.44 4.71
N ASP A 364 -2.27 -0.85 5.47
CA ASP A 364 -0.90 -1.32 5.69
C ASP A 364 -0.70 -1.95 7.09
N ILE A 365 -1.76 -2.09 7.89
CA ILE A 365 -1.77 -2.88 9.14
C ILE A 365 -2.62 -4.14 8.94
N HIS A 366 -2.14 -5.27 9.47
CA HIS A 366 -2.72 -6.58 9.22
C HIS A 366 -2.73 -7.45 10.49
N PRO A 367 -3.68 -8.39 10.61
CA PRO A 367 -3.65 -9.38 11.67
C PRO A 367 -2.42 -10.29 11.52
N ILE A 368 -2.03 -10.94 12.62
CA ILE A 368 -0.96 -11.94 12.58
C ILE A 368 -1.30 -13.08 11.59
N GLY A 369 -0.29 -13.60 10.90
CA GLY A 369 -0.42 -14.63 9.89
C GLY A 369 -0.82 -14.13 8.50
N TRP A 370 -1.04 -12.81 8.32
CA TRP A 370 -1.37 -12.24 7.01
C TRP A 370 -0.27 -12.49 5.99
N CYS A 371 0.99 -12.30 6.37
CA CYS A 371 2.16 -12.62 5.55
C CYS A 371 2.18 -14.09 5.13
N ASP A 372 1.92 -15.01 6.05
CA ASP A 372 1.92 -16.45 5.78
C ASP A 372 0.81 -16.84 4.79
N VAL A 373 -0.41 -16.34 5.01
CA VAL A 373 -1.56 -16.61 4.13
C VAL A 373 -1.36 -16.02 2.74
N THR A 374 -0.75 -14.85 2.64
CA THR A 374 -0.58 -14.14 1.37
C THR A 374 0.72 -14.48 0.64
N GLY A 375 1.63 -15.23 1.28
CA GLY A 375 2.96 -15.50 0.74
C GLY A 375 3.90 -14.28 0.74
N HIS A 376 3.62 -13.27 1.56
CA HIS A 376 4.53 -12.13 1.76
C HIS A 376 5.60 -12.48 2.82
N PRO A 377 6.88 -12.15 2.63
CA PRO A 377 7.88 -12.35 3.68
C PRO A 377 7.61 -11.46 4.90
N LEU A 378 7.62 -12.06 6.09
CA LEU A 378 7.56 -11.35 7.36
C LEU A 378 8.96 -11.17 7.95
N GLU A 379 9.28 -9.93 8.32
CA GLU A 379 10.51 -9.61 9.04
C GLU A 379 10.33 -9.90 10.53
N ALA A 380 10.90 -11.02 10.98
CA ALA A 380 10.97 -11.39 12.39
C ALA A 380 11.68 -10.32 13.24
N PRO A 381 11.35 -10.21 14.54
CA PRO A 381 11.99 -9.28 15.46
C PRO A 381 13.49 -9.50 15.54
N TYR A 382 14.22 -8.40 15.65
CA TYR A 382 15.66 -8.43 15.76
C TYR A 382 16.08 -9.06 17.10
N ARG A 383 16.74 -10.22 17.09
CA ARG A 383 17.40 -10.78 18.28
C ARG A 383 18.87 -10.33 18.26
N ALA A 384 19.38 -9.87 19.41
CA ALA A 384 20.75 -9.34 19.53
C ALA A 384 21.86 -10.30 19.05
N ASN A 385 21.57 -11.59 18.95
CA ASN A 385 22.51 -12.64 18.51
C ASN A 385 22.56 -12.84 16.97
N ASP A 386 21.73 -12.17 16.18
CA ASP A 386 21.64 -12.38 14.72
C ASP A 386 22.66 -11.56 13.91
N VAL A 387 23.57 -10.82 14.56
CA VAL A 387 24.65 -10.06 13.90
C VAL A 387 25.78 -10.99 13.50
N LYS A 388 25.64 -11.65 12.34
CA LYS A 388 26.80 -12.20 11.63
C LYS A 388 27.46 -11.10 10.81
N THR A 389 28.28 -10.26 11.44
CA THR A 389 29.19 -9.37 10.73
C THR A 389 30.24 -10.21 10.02
N ILE A 390 30.08 -10.40 8.70
CA ILE A 390 31.13 -11.00 7.86
C ILE A 390 32.27 -9.98 7.75
N PRO A 391 33.52 -10.31 8.13
CA PRO A 391 34.64 -9.38 8.01
C PRO A 391 34.84 -8.97 6.54
N GLY A 392 34.81 -7.65 6.26
CA GLY A 392 35.15 -7.09 4.94
C GLY A 392 33.97 -6.60 4.09
N GLN A 393 32.72 -6.72 4.53
CA GLN A 393 31.55 -6.16 3.84
C GLN A 393 31.14 -4.83 4.48
N ALA A 394 30.92 -3.78 3.68
CA ALA A 394 30.37 -2.52 4.17
C ALA A 394 28.93 -2.76 4.65
N VAL A 395 28.75 -2.92 5.97
CA VAL A 395 27.45 -3.16 6.59
C VAL A 395 26.72 -1.82 6.73
N CYS A 396 25.43 -1.80 6.39
CA CYS A 396 24.57 -0.65 6.63
C CYS A 396 24.59 -0.28 8.12
N PRO A 397 24.79 1.01 8.49
CA PRO A 397 24.84 1.43 9.88
C PRO A 397 23.49 1.30 10.59
N THR A 398 22.41 1.04 9.86
CA THR A 398 21.09 0.77 10.43
C THR A 398 21.06 -0.66 11.01
N PRO A 399 20.96 -0.82 12.34
CA PRO A 399 20.85 -2.15 12.96
C PRO A 399 19.70 -2.94 12.35
N GLY A 400 19.90 -4.24 12.07
CA GLY A 400 18.87 -5.09 11.45
C GLY A 400 18.65 -4.87 9.95
N CYS A 401 19.34 -3.93 9.30
CA CYS A 401 19.26 -3.77 7.85
C CYS A 401 20.03 -4.88 7.13
N ARG A 402 19.30 -5.72 6.38
CA ARG A 402 19.88 -6.78 5.53
C ARG A 402 20.19 -6.33 4.10
N GLY A 403 20.12 -5.02 3.81
CA GLY A 403 20.33 -4.47 2.48
C GLY A 403 19.23 -4.76 1.45
N VAL A 404 18.05 -5.15 1.92
CA VAL A 404 16.85 -5.36 1.08
C VAL A 404 16.11 -4.03 0.94
N GLY A 405 15.91 -3.52 -0.28
CA GLY A 405 15.11 -2.31 -0.55
C GLY A 405 15.81 -1.25 -1.40
N HIS A 406 15.22 -0.04 -1.46
CA HIS A 406 15.46 0.99 -2.48
C HIS A 406 16.79 1.78 -2.40
N ILE A 407 17.77 1.39 -1.59
CA ILE A 407 18.95 2.23 -1.34
C ILE A 407 20.20 1.63 -1.99
N ARG A 408 20.75 2.26 -3.04
CA ARG A 408 22.19 2.20 -3.36
C ARG A 408 22.79 3.60 -3.28
N GLY A 409 23.92 3.72 -2.59
CA GLY A 409 24.82 4.86 -2.65
C GLY A 409 26.28 4.39 -2.62
N PRO A 410 27.27 5.25 -2.89
CA PRO A 410 28.70 4.90 -2.89
C PRO A 410 29.19 4.25 -1.58
N ARG A 411 28.44 4.45 -0.48
CA ARG A 411 28.70 3.88 0.85
C ARG A 411 28.03 2.52 1.11
N TYR A 412 27.12 2.05 0.26
CA TYR A 412 26.26 0.87 0.50
C TYR A 412 26.14 -0.03 -0.75
N SER A 413 27.27 -0.56 -1.22
CA SER A 413 27.38 -1.39 -2.44
C SER A 413 26.68 -2.76 -2.33
N GLY A 414 26.39 -3.24 -1.11
CA GLY A 414 25.78 -4.55 -0.83
C GLY A 414 24.25 -4.59 -0.88
N HIS A 415 23.56 -3.49 -1.18
CA HIS A 415 22.10 -3.46 -1.23
C HIS A 415 21.56 -3.88 -2.62
N HIS A 416 20.48 -4.68 -2.62
CA HIS A 416 19.83 -5.16 -3.85
C HIS A 416 19.04 -4.04 -4.54
N ARG A 417 19.31 -3.80 -5.83
CA ARG A 417 18.43 -3.05 -6.75
C ARG A 417 17.50 -4.02 -7.49
N THR A 418 16.29 -3.59 -7.81
CA THR A 418 15.60 -3.99 -9.06
C THR A 418 16.19 -3.16 -10.21
N GLU A 419 16.42 -3.77 -11.37
CA GLU A 419 17.48 -3.41 -12.34
C GLU A 419 17.46 -1.98 -12.95
N ASP A 420 16.45 -1.14 -12.72
CA ASP A 420 16.30 0.16 -13.41
C ASP A 420 16.41 1.44 -12.53
N SER A 421 16.82 1.34 -11.27
CA SER A 421 16.80 2.48 -10.33
C SER A 421 18.09 3.32 -10.34
N PHE A 422 18.16 4.45 -11.05
CA PHE A 422 19.20 5.46 -10.76
C PHE A 422 18.95 6.10 -9.37
N SER A 423 20.04 6.28 -8.61
CA SER A 423 20.05 6.60 -7.18
C SER A 423 19.38 7.94 -6.84
N CYS A 424 18.34 7.94 -6.00
CA CYS A 424 17.94 9.13 -5.25
C CYS A 424 18.60 9.09 -3.87
N SER A 425 19.55 9.99 -3.62
CA SER A 425 20.38 10.03 -2.42
C SER A 425 19.85 11.03 -1.38
N LEU A 426 18.54 11.08 -1.15
CA LEU A 426 17.91 12.05 -0.24
C LEU A 426 16.77 11.39 0.56
N LEU A 427 17.13 10.52 1.51
CA LEU A 427 16.26 10.12 2.62
C LEU A 427 17.04 10.09 3.94
N ILE A 428 17.97 11.04 4.10
CA ILE A 428 18.68 11.27 5.37
C ILE A 428 18.55 12.75 5.72
N SER A 429 17.47 13.10 6.43
CA SER A 429 17.38 14.11 7.52
C SER A 429 16.00 14.79 7.53
N GLU A 430 15.26 14.63 8.64
CA GLU A 430 14.25 15.54 9.25
C GLU A 430 13.11 16.13 8.36
N PRO A 431 11.95 16.49 8.92
CA PRO A 431 10.80 16.93 8.13
C PRO A 431 10.98 18.40 7.71
N HIS A 432 11.73 18.64 6.64
CA HIS A 432 11.73 19.92 5.92
C HIS A 432 11.13 19.75 4.52
N PRO A 433 10.44 20.78 4.00
CA PRO A 433 9.70 20.69 2.75
C PRO A 433 10.65 20.42 1.59
N ASP A 434 10.33 19.39 0.82
CA ASP A 434 11.14 18.77 -0.21
C ASP A 434 11.48 19.76 -1.36
N PRO A 435 12.74 20.21 -1.54
CA PRO A 435 13.11 21.21 -2.54
C PRO A 435 13.16 20.65 -3.97
N CYS A 436 13.04 19.34 -4.16
CA CYS A 436 13.07 18.71 -5.49
C CYS A 436 11.69 18.61 -6.18
N TYR A 437 10.59 18.83 -5.45
CA TYR A 437 9.23 18.83 -6.02
C TYR A 437 8.69 20.24 -6.30
N HIS A 438 9.29 21.28 -5.69
CA HIS A 438 8.83 22.66 -5.84
C HIS A 438 9.17 23.32 -7.19
N ASN A 439 9.90 22.63 -8.08
CA ASN A 439 10.44 23.21 -9.32
C ASN A 439 9.96 22.56 -10.63
N VAL A 440 8.94 21.71 -10.62
CA VAL A 440 8.41 21.10 -11.87
C VAL A 440 7.02 21.63 -12.26
N TYR A 441 6.31 22.33 -11.37
CA TYR A 441 5.00 22.94 -11.68
C TYR A 441 5.00 24.49 -11.77
N LYS A 442 6.15 25.15 -11.63
CA LYS A 442 6.29 26.63 -11.79
C LYS A 442 6.89 27.09 -13.12
N LEU A 443 7.18 26.18 -14.07
CA LEU A 443 7.83 26.54 -15.34
C LEU A 443 6.88 26.40 -16.56
N VAL A 444 5.63 26.85 -16.46
CA VAL A 444 4.73 27.07 -17.63
C VAL A 444 3.95 28.39 -17.56
N PHE A 445 4.08 29.21 -16.51
CA PHE A 445 3.45 30.54 -16.44
C PHE A 445 4.45 31.62 -16.01
N SER A 446 5.45 31.90 -16.84
CA SER A 446 6.28 33.12 -16.72
C SER A 446 6.99 33.55 -18.01
N PHE A 447 6.37 33.33 -19.17
CA PHE A 447 6.78 34.02 -20.40
C PHE A 447 5.53 34.34 -21.21
N LEU A 448 4.88 35.45 -20.87
CA LEU A 448 4.11 36.33 -21.75
C LEU A 448 3.54 37.43 -20.85
N ASN A 449 4.37 38.44 -20.53
CA ASN A 449 3.96 39.84 -20.51
C ASN A 449 5.10 40.72 -19.99
N VAL A 450 5.16 41.94 -20.56
CA VAL A 450 6.03 43.09 -20.25
C VAL A 450 7.35 43.03 -21.06
N THR A 451 7.55 43.82 -22.12
CA THR A 451 7.38 45.28 -22.29
C THR A 451 7.01 45.61 -23.75
N SER A 452 6.20 46.64 -24.06
CA SER A 452 6.58 48.07 -24.12
C SER A 452 5.31 48.95 -24.21
N PRO A 453 5.35 50.28 -24.00
CA PRO A 453 6.29 51.23 -24.63
C PRO A 453 7.58 51.45 -23.86
#